data_AF-A0A5Z4AX38-F1
#
_entry.id   AF-A0A5Z4AX38-F1
#
_cell.length_a   1.000
_cell.length_b   1.000
_cell.length_c   1.000
_cell.angle_alpha   90.00
_cell.angle_beta   90.00
_cell.angle_gamma   90.00
#
_symmetry.space_group_name_H-M   'P 1'
#
loop_
_entity.id
_entity.type
_entity.pdbx_description
1 polymer ?
#
loop_
_entity_poly.entity_id
_entity_poly.type
_entity_poly.pdbx_seq_one_letter_code
_entity_poly.pdbx_strand_id
1 'polypeptide(L)'
;MNIIKLINMMEFRIALMRNYIALAFIAETECKNSSPDFIQDGVTVELTPDKVSANIANYIERENIQRCGVHLGQLLNAEQLKNMLEKDFMAEDEPQLSDYGQAVMMDIYRHIARGGLDGVLPVEANIQVLAGEVDV
;
A
#
# COMPACT_ATOMS: atom_id res chain seq x y z
N MET A 1 -14.68 19.37 -11.00
CA MET A 1 -14.08 18.05 -11.26
C MET A 1 -15.13 16.98 -10.98
N ASN A 2 -15.45 16.11 -11.93
CA ASN A 2 -16.52 15.11 -11.79
C ASN A 2 -15.99 13.90 -10.98
N ILE A 3 -16.64 13.53 -9.87
CA ILE A 3 -16.26 12.40 -9.01
C ILE A 3 -16.08 11.10 -9.80
N ILE A 4 -16.90 10.89 -10.84
CA ILE A 4 -16.81 9.70 -11.70
C ILE A 4 -15.49 9.67 -12.50
N LYS A 5 -14.98 10.83 -12.93
CA LYS A 5 -13.66 10.90 -13.59
C LYS A 5 -12.52 10.62 -12.61
N LEU A 6 -12.64 11.04 -11.35
CA LEU A 6 -11.64 10.82 -10.30
C LEU A 6 -11.49 9.32 -9.96
N ILE A 7 -12.62 8.61 -9.83
CA ILE A 7 -12.65 7.16 -9.56
C ILE A 7 -12.01 6.36 -10.71
N ASN A 8 -12.07 6.88 -11.94
CA ASN A 8 -11.47 6.23 -13.12
C ASN A 8 -9.96 6.50 -13.27
N MET A 9 -9.36 7.36 -12.44
CA MET A 9 -7.91 7.56 -12.45
C MET A 9 -7.21 6.39 -11.76
N MET A 10 -6.24 5.79 -12.45
CA MET A 10 -5.47 4.65 -11.93
C MET A 10 -4.79 4.98 -10.60
N GLU A 11 -4.22 6.18 -10.50
CA GLU A 11 -3.54 6.68 -9.30
C GLU A 11 -4.48 6.74 -8.08
N PHE A 12 -5.72 7.18 -8.28
CA PHE A 12 -6.72 7.21 -7.21
C PHE A 12 -7.09 5.79 -6.75
N ARG A 13 -7.27 4.86 -7.69
CA ARG A 13 -7.57 3.46 -7.36
C ARG A 13 -6.43 2.81 -6.58
N ILE A 14 -5.18 3.05 -7.00
CA ILE A 14 -3.98 2.57 -6.31
C ILE A 14 -3.93 3.15 -4.89
N ALA A 15 -4.10 4.48 -4.74
CA ALA A 15 -4.08 5.13 -3.44
C ALA A 15 -5.18 4.61 -2.50
N LEU A 16 -6.39 4.37 -3.03
CA LEU A 16 -7.50 3.82 -2.28
C LEU A 16 -7.22 2.38 -1.81
N MET A 17 -6.78 1.51 -2.71
CA MET A 17 -6.44 0.12 -2.37
C MET A 17 -5.32 0.05 -1.34
N ARG A 18 -4.29 0.90 -1.49
CA ARG A 18 -3.21 1.04 -0.51
C ARG A 18 -3.73 1.40 0.88
N ASN A 19 -4.64 2.37 0.96
CA ASN A 19 -5.25 2.75 2.23
C ASN A 19 -6.04 1.57 2.85
N TYR A 20 -6.82 0.83 2.05
CA TYR A 20 -7.53 -0.34 2.55
C TYR A 20 -6.60 -1.45 3.05
N ILE A 21 -5.52 -1.74 2.33
CA ILE A 21 -4.49 -2.69 2.76
C ILE A 21 -3.85 -2.23 4.08
N ALA A 22 -3.54 -0.94 4.20
CA ALA A 22 -2.96 -0.38 5.41
C ALA A 22 -3.87 -0.56 6.63
N LEU A 23 -5.15 -0.22 6.48
CA LEU A 23 -6.14 -0.40 7.56
C LEU A 23 -6.34 -1.87 7.92
N ALA A 24 -6.47 -2.76 6.93
CA ALA A 24 -6.62 -4.19 7.13
C ALA A 24 -5.43 -4.79 7.90
N PHE A 25 -4.21 -4.43 7.49
CA PHE A 25 -2.99 -4.92 8.14
C PHE A 25 -2.84 -4.45 9.59
N ILE A 26 -3.18 -3.18 9.86
CA ILE A 26 -3.17 -2.63 11.22
C ILE A 26 -4.20 -3.37 12.08
N ALA A 27 -5.43 -3.53 11.60
CA ALA A 27 -6.49 -4.21 12.34
C ALA A 27 -6.13 -5.67 12.68
N GLU A 28 -5.57 -6.42 11.73
CA GLU A 28 -5.08 -7.78 11.98
C GLU A 28 -3.96 -7.81 13.04
N THR A 29 -3.04 -6.85 12.98
CA THR A 29 -1.92 -6.75 13.92
C THR A 29 -2.40 -6.36 15.32
N GLU A 30 -3.32 -5.40 15.42
CA GLU A 30 -3.97 -5.00 16.67
C GLU A 30 -4.71 -6.17 17.32
N CYS A 31 -5.45 -6.94 16.52
CA CYS A 31 -6.15 -8.13 17.01
C CYS A 31 -5.17 -9.15 17.62
N LYS A 32 -4.00 -9.34 16.98
CA LYS A 32 -2.99 -10.32 17.40
C LYS A 32 -2.14 -9.86 18.59
N ASN A 33 -1.74 -8.59 18.61
CA ASN A 33 -0.75 -8.06 19.55
C ASN A 33 -1.37 -7.11 20.60
N SER A 34 -2.69 -6.89 20.56
CA SER A 34 -3.40 -5.89 21.39
C SER A 34 -2.83 -4.46 21.23
N SER A 35 -2.12 -4.21 20.12
CA SER A 35 -1.46 -2.94 19.79
C SER A 35 -1.18 -2.89 18.28
N PRO A 36 -1.16 -1.69 17.65
CA PRO A 36 -0.86 -1.52 16.23
C PRO A 36 0.65 -1.61 15.97
N ASP A 37 1.30 -2.62 16.54
CA ASP A 37 2.74 -2.78 16.48
C ASP A 37 3.08 -4.10 15.81
N PHE A 38 3.91 -4.04 14.78
CA PHE A 38 4.53 -5.24 14.24
C PHE A 38 5.74 -5.62 15.12
N ILE A 39 5.71 -6.82 15.69
CA ILE A 39 6.74 -7.32 16.59
C ILE A 39 7.44 -8.53 15.96
N GLN A 40 8.75 -8.43 15.76
CA GLN A 40 9.59 -9.51 15.22
C GLN A 40 10.93 -9.55 15.94
N ASP A 41 11.30 -10.70 16.51
CA ASP A 41 12.60 -10.92 17.19
C ASP A 41 12.95 -9.86 18.24
N GLY A 42 11.94 -9.33 18.95
CA GLY A 42 12.10 -8.27 19.95
C GLY A 42 12.20 -6.85 19.39
N VAL A 43 12.16 -6.67 18.08
CA VAL A 43 12.02 -5.38 17.41
C VAL A 43 10.55 -5.04 17.25
N THR A 44 10.19 -3.82 17.66
CA THR A 44 8.83 -3.27 17.53
C THR A 44 8.83 -2.19 16.45
N VAL A 45 7.92 -2.31 15.48
CA VAL A 45 7.67 -1.32 14.44
C VAL A 45 6.24 -0.81 14.58
N GLU A 46 6.10 0.46 14.94
CA GLU A 46 4.80 1.12 15.07
C GLU A 46 4.13 1.24 13.70
N LEU A 47 2.88 0.76 13.61
CA LEU A 47 2.06 0.85 12.40
C LEU A 47 1.12 2.05 12.49
N THR A 48 1.27 2.98 11.55
CA THR A 48 0.26 4.03 11.31
C THR A 48 -0.22 3.94 9.87
N PRO A 49 -1.47 4.35 9.55
CA PRO A 49 -1.98 4.29 8.18
C PRO A 49 -1.06 4.97 7.16
N ASP A 50 -0.47 6.12 7.54
CA ASP A 50 0.46 6.87 6.69
C ASP A 50 1.77 6.12 6.48
N LYS A 51 2.37 5.56 7.54
CA LYS A 51 3.62 4.78 7.44
C LYS A 51 3.41 3.53 6.59
N VAL A 52 2.34 2.77 6.86
CA VAL A 52 2.03 1.54 6.14
C VAL A 52 1.76 1.84 4.67
N SER A 53 1.03 2.91 4.37
CA SER A 53 0.84 3.38 3.00
C SER A 53 2.16 3.76 2.34
N ALA A 54 3.01 4.55 2.99
CA ALA A 54 4.31 4.91 2.43
C ALA A 54 5.21 3.68 2.17
N ASN A 55 5.15 2.69 3.05
CA ASN A 55 5.88 1.43 2.90
C ASN A 55 5.38 0.63 1.68
N ILE A 56 4.06 0.51 1.48
CA ILE A 56 3.48 -0.10 0.27
C ILE A 56 3.95 0.64 -1.00
N ALA A 57 3.93 1.97 -0.98
CA ALA A 57 4.36 2.78 -2.11
C ALA A 57 5.85 2.56 -2.44
N ASN A 58 6.70 2.42 -1.43
CA ASN A 58 8.14 2.28 -1.60
C ASN A 58 8.56 0.86 -1.99
N TYR A 59 8.00 -0.18 -1.36
CA TYR A 59 8.43 -1.57 -1.57
C TYR A 59 7.66 -2.33 -2.66
N ILE A 60 6.49 -1.85 -3.06
CA ILE A 60 5.71 -2.43 -4.15
C ILE A 60 5.67 -1.48 -5.33
N GLU A 61 5.09 -0.30 -5.12
CA GLU A 61 4.72 0.55 -6.26
C GLU A 61 5.94 1.08 -7.02
N ARG A 62 6.92 1.57 -6.27
CA ARG A 62 8.20 2.07 -6.81
C ARG A 62 8.94 0.99 -7.59
N GLU A 63 9.05 -0.22 -7.04
CA GLU A 63 9.77 -1.34 -7.67
C GLU A 63 9.16 -1.71 -9.02
N ASN A 64 7.84 -1.78 -9.11
CA ASN A 64 7.15 -2.06 -10.38
C ASN A 64 7.34 -0.92 -11.39
N ILE A 65 7.30 0.35 -10.95
CA ILE A 65 7.55 1.51 -11.81
C ILE A 65 9.00 1.53 -12.31
N GLN A 66 9.98 1.28 -11.45
CA GLN A 66 11.39 1.27 -11.82
C GLN A 66 11.71 0.14 -12.82
N ARG A 67 11.06 -1.02 -12.67
CA ARG A 67 11.29 -2.19 -13.53
C ARG A 67 10.57 -2.09 -14.88
N CYS A 68 9.37 -1.53 -14.92
CA CYS A 68 8.47 -1.62 -16.07
C CYS A 68 8.11 -0.26 -16.71
N GLY A 69 8.57 0.85 -16.12
CA GLY A 69 8.12 2.20 -16.46
C GLY A 69 6.76 2.55 -15.86
N VAL A 70 6.38 3.83 -15.89
CA VAL A 70 5.20 4.37 -15.19
C VAL A 70 3.90 3.67 -15.61
N HIS A 71 3.62 3.59 -16.91
CA HIS A 71 2.33 3.09 -17.38
C HIS A 71 2.10 1.60 -17.04
N LEU A 72 3.05 0.74 -17.39
CA LEU A 72 2.95 -0.69 -17.09
C LEU A 72 3.10 -0.95 -15.58
N GLY A 73 3.96 -0.18 -14.89
CA GLY A 73 4.13 -0.26 -13.44
C GLY A 73 2.83 0.04 -12.69
N GLN A 74 2.09 1.09 -13.08
CA GLN A 74 0.79 1.42 -12.48
C GLN A 74 -0.26 0.30 -12.71
N LEU A 75 -0.29 -0.33 -13.89
CA LEU A 75 -1.18 -1.46 -14.16
C LEU A 75 -0.86 -2.66 -13.25
N LEU A 76 0.43 -2.98 -13.12
CA LEU A 76 0.90 -4.05 -12.23
C LEU A 76 0.59 -3.74 -10.76
N ASN A 77 0.79 -2.49 -10.33
CA ASN A 77 0.45 -2.04 -8.98
C ASN A 77 -1.04 -2.23 -8.71
N ALA A 78 -1.90 -1.81 -9.63
CA ALA A 78 -3.33 -1.95 -9.45
C ALA A 78 -3.78 -3.41 -9.36
N GLU A 79 -3.20 -4.31 -10.17
CA GLU A 79 -3.48 -5.74 -10.11
C GLU A 79 -2.94 -6.36 -8.81
N GLN A 80 -1.71 -6.06 -8.44
CA GLN A 80 -1.06 -6.60 -7.25
C GLN A 80 -1.79 -6.17 -5.98
N LEU A 81 -2.07 -4.87 -5.82
CA LEU A 81 -2.80 -4.35 -4.65
C LEU A 81 -4.22 -4.90 -4.59
N LYS A 82 -4.91 -5.07 -5.73
CA LYS A 82 -6.22 -5.72 -5.76
C LYS A 82 -6.14 -7.15 -5.23
N ASN A 83 -5.10 -7.91 -5.61
CA ASN A 83 -4.92 -9.29 -5.15
C ASN A 83 -4.52 -9.39 -3.67
N MET A 84 -4.04 -8.32 -3.06
CA MET A 84 -3.74 -8.26 -1.63
C MET A 84 -5.00 -8.15 -0.75
N LEU A 85 -6.14 -7.80 -1.33
CA LEU A 85 -7.43 -7.70 -0.65
C LEU A 85 -8.30 -8.92 -0.98
N GLU A 86 -9.18 -9.29 -0.05
CA GLU A 86 -10.21 -10.31 -0.31
C GLU A 86 -11.17 -9.87 -1.42
N LYS A 87 -11.74 -10.83 -2.16
CA LYS A 87 -12.46 -10.57 -3.44
C LYS A 87 -13.63 -9.59 -3.32
N ASP A 88 -14.27 -9.53 -2.16
CA ASP A 88 -15.45 -8.72 -1.87
C ASP A 88 -15.16 -7.52 -0.96
N PHE A 89 -13.91 -7.03 -0.93
CA PHE A 89 -13.50 -5.91 -0.06
C PHE A 89 -14.29 -4.60 -0.23
N MET A 90 -15.07 -4.45 -1.31
CA MET A 90 -15.95 -3.30 -1.54
C MET A 90 -17.37 -3.50 -0.98
N ALA A 91 -17.72 -4.72 -0.59
CA ALA A 91 -19.03 -5.09 -0.05
C ALA A 91 -19.01 -5.29 1.47
N GLU A 92 -17.83 -5.49 2.06
CA GLU A 92 -17.62 -5.63 3.50
C GLU A 92 -17.45 -4.26 4.17
N ASP A 93 -17.91 -4.14 5.42
CA ASP A 93 -17.77 -2.91 6.22
C ASP A 93 -16.30 -2.62 6.58
N GLU A 94 -15.46 -3.66 6.65
CA GLU A 94 -14.02 -3.56 6.92
C GLU A 94 -13.21 -4.39 5.89
N PRO A 95 -12.21 -3.80 5.21
CA PRO A 95 -11.38 -4.53 4.27
C PRO A 95 -10.50 -5.55 5.01
N GLN A 96 -10.35 -6.74 4.42
CA GLN A 96 -9.47 -7.81 4.92
C GLN A 96 -8.37 -8.11 3.90
N LEU A 97 -7.19 -8.50 4.40
CA LEU A 97 -6.13 -8.99 3.53
C LEU A 97 -6.46 -10.41 3.06
N SER A 98 -6.09 -10.70 1.82
CA SER A 98 -5.99 -12.08 1.36
C SER A 98 -4.75 -12.76 1.94
N ASP A 99 -4.64 -14.09 1.83
CA ASP A 99 -3.40 -14.83 2.17
C ASP A 99 -2.17 -14.24 1.45
N TYR A 100 -2.34 -13.82 0.20
CA TYR A 100 -1.29 -13.15 -0.57
C TYR A 100 -0.94 -11.79 0.02
N GLY A 101 -1.95 -10.97 0.36
CA GLY A 101 -1.76 -9.67 1.00
C GLY A 101 -1.01 -9.80 2.32
N GLN A 102 -1.41 -10.75 3.16
CA GLN A 102 -0.74 -11.02 4.43
C GLN A 102 0.71 -11.43 4.22
N ALA A 103 0.99 -12.35 3.29
CA ALA A 103 2.36 -12.78 3.00
C ALA A 103 3.26 -11.60 2.55
N VAL A 104 2.75 -10.73 1.67
CA VAL A 104 3.47 -9.55 1.18
C VAL A 104 3.72 -8.55 2.31
N MET A 105 2.70 -8.22 3.11
CA MET A 105 2.86 -7.28 4.23
C MET A 105 3.85 -7.81 5.28
N MET A 106 3.79 -9.11 5.58
CA MET A 106 4.75 -9.76 6.46
C MET A 106 6.19 -9.69 5.93
N ASP A 107 6.40 -9.79 4.62
CA ASP A 107 7.74 -9.67 4.02
C ASP A 107 8.28 -8.23 4.12
N ILE A 108 7.44 -7.24 3.79
CA ILE A 108 7.78 -5.82 3.95
C ILE A 108 8.18 -5.53 5.40
N TYR A 109 7.35 -5.90 6.38
CA TYR A 109 7.61 -5.57 7.77
C TYR A 109 8.74 -6.37 8.42
N ARG A 110 9.02 -7.59 7.94
CA ARG A 110 10.27 -8.31 8.30
C ARG A 110 11.51 -7.60 7.75
N HIS A 111 11.43 -7.05 6.55
CA HIS A 111 12.52 -6.25 5.99
C HIS A 111 12.73 -4.96 6.80
N ILE A 112 11.65 -4.25 7.13
CA ILE A 112 11.70 -3.04 7.97
C ILE A 112 12.28 -3.33 9.35
N ALA A 113 11.84 -4.40 10.03
CA ALA A 113 12.37 -4.81 11.32
C ALA A 113 13.88 -5.12 11.30
N ARG A 114 14.46 -5.39 10.12
CA ARG A 114 15.90 -5.61 9.91
C ARG A 114 16.67 -4.33 9.53
N GLY A 115 16.04 -3.16 9.62
CA GLY A 115 16.64 -1.87 9.32
C GLY A 115 16.30 -1.30 7.93
N GLY A 116 15.25 -1.81 7.28
CA GLY A 116 14.68 -1.20 6.07
C GLY A 116 14.11 0.20 6.33
N LEU A 117 13.83 0.93 5.25
CA LEU A 117 13.10 2.21 5.30
C LEU A 117 11.70 2.02 5.89
N ASP A 118 11.30 2.89 6.82
CA ASP A 118 9.98 2.90 7.43
C ASP A 118 9.30 4.27 7.25
N GLY A 119 8.12 4.28 6.65
CA GLY A 119 7.29 5.47 6.48
C GLY A 119 7.82 6.48 5.46
N VAL A 120 8.84 6.11 4.68
CA VAL A 120 9.49 7.00 3.71
C VAL A 120 8.80 6.85 2.36
N LEU A 121 8.15 7.91 1.87
CA LEU A 121 7.62 7.96 0.52
C LEU A 121 8.76 7.91 -0.51
N PRO A 122 8.59 7.21 -1.64
CA PRO A 122 9.61 7.19 -2.69
C PRO A 122 9.87 8.62 -3.20
N VAL A 123 11.14 8.99 -3.38
CA VAL A 123 11.55 10.36 -3.78
C VAL A 123 11.00 10.71 -5.17
N GLU A 124 10.80 9.70 -6.01
CA GLU A 124 10.16 9.82 -7.32
C GLU A 124 8.67 10.17 -7.24
N ALA A 125 8.02 10.05 -6.06
CA ALA A 125 6.64 10.48 -5.84
C ALA A 125 6.46 12.01 -5.79
N ASN A 126 7.55 12.80 -5.81
CA ASN A 126 7.47 14.26 -5.74
C ASN A 126 7.53 14.99 -7.09
N ILE A 127 7.64 14.31 -8.24
CA ILE A 127 7.60 14.97 -9.54
C ILE A 127 6.82 14.06 -10.52
N GLN A 128 5.57 14.45 -10.82
CA GLN A 128 4.67 13.93 -11.88
C GLN A 128 3.72 12.74 -11.61
N VAL A 129 3.71 12.08 -10.44
CA VAL A 129 2.82 10.90 -10.21
C VAL A 129 1.66 11.15 -9.21
N LEU A 130 1.46 12.41 -8.78
CA LEU A 130 0.36 12.81 -7.88
C LEU A 130 -0.53 13.94 -8.42
N ALA A 131 -0.19 14.46 -9.59
CA ALA A 131 -1.04 15.38 -10.32
C ALA A 131 -1.00 14.91 -11.76
N GLY A 132 -2.04 14.19 -12.18
CA GLY A 132 -2.26 13.89 -13.59
C GLY A 132 -1.98 15.13 -14.42
N GLU A 133 -1.31 14.91 -15.55
CA GLU A 133 -0.87 15.95 -16.49
C GLU A 133 -1.88 17.10 -16.55
N VAL A 134 -1.45 18.28 -16.07
CA VAL A 134 -2.15 19.52 -16.39
C VAL A 134 -1.55 19.96 -17.71
N ASP A 135 -2.19 19.53 -18.81
CA ASP A 135 -1.96 20.15 -20.11
C ASP A 135 -2.20 21.66 -19.98
N VAL A 136 -1.17 22.44 -20.30
CA VAL A 136 -1.25 23.91 -20.47
C VAL A 136 -1.44 24.22 -21.95
#